data_AF-A0A6J4XGP7-F1
#
_entry.id   AF-A0A6J4XGP7-F1
#
_cell.length_a   1.000
_cell.length_b   1.000
_cell.length_c   1.000
_cell.angle_alpha   90.00
_cell.angle_beta   90.00
_cell.angle_gamma   90.00
#
_symmetry.space_group_name_H-M   'P 1'
#
loop_
_entity.id
_entity.type
_entity.pdbx_description
1 polymer ?
#
loop_
_entity_poly.entity_id
_entity_poly.type
_entity_poly.pdbx_seq_one_letter_code
_entity_poly.pdbx_strand_id
1 'polypeptide(L)'
;MRTQFSYFHEMSSEPNGSLQACNHYPRAIMGAYLQTRFQEAVQSAEQAGLAVNLYPESEVVELKQNGHQIQLGIKHLLSGHYFSKEADRALLATGHWSEDSDQDHYFTSPWPAKKLRQSIPPGTKIAVIGTSLSAIETLLTLTSDGTFVRGEDGELTYSPSENSRKFVLYSRRGLLPKVRGKMGSYRNRFLNRKNLSRLMAENRRDLTLDKIFELLNLELETAYGRTIDWEEIINPTGKPADLLQGYLDDALGGDGRDGELIWQTILHQGVDMVRDVYLSLTLEDRRRFDKNYTSVFFTHAATQPSINAEKLLALLKAGIVEVRKLGENYRLVKNAVEDCYEFTYRDGRGNLKTEAHTYVVNARGQEKSLSTNPSELAKNLLKSGTILIEELRPPGYTADSNIETTTKLKTAGGAYKTGSIWIDPGTHHIMQRGPNNKVAQSSTIYAVGAMTRGQIIDASMARGIVQATSRIADDLVNYLTRINKE
;
A
#
# COMPACT_ATOMS: atom_id res chain seq x y z
N MET A 1 26.44 8.05 -5.96
CA MET A 1 25.62 6.85 -6.34
C MET A 1 26.43 5.80 -7.09
N ARG A 2 27.08 6.08 -8.22
CA ARG A 2 27.85 5.07 -8.98
C ARG A 2 28.97 4.36 -8.17
N THR A 3 29.64 5.08 -7.29
CA THR A 3 30.65 4.51 -6.37
C THR A 3 30.04 3.67 -5.24
N GLN A 4 28.82 3.98 -4.80
CA GLN A 4 28.12 3.30 -3.71
C GLN A 4 27.38 2.03 -4.18
N PHE A 5 27.02 1.98 -5.46
CA PHE A 5 26.32 0.87 -6.10
C PHE A 5 27.10 0.37 -7.32
N SER A 6 28.39 0.07 -7.14
CA SER A 6 29.28 -0.37 -8.21
C SER A 6 28.82 -1.67 -8.88
N TYR A 7 28.01 -2.49 -8.18
CA TYR A 7 27.38 -3.70 -8.70
C TYR A 7 26.17 -3.43 -9.60
N PHE A 8 25.65 -2.20 -9.63
CA PHE A 8 24.53 -1.82 -10.48
C PHE A 8 25.07 -1.24 -11.79
N HIS A 9 25.06 -2.06 -12.83
CA HIS A 9 25.43 -1.65 -14.17
C HIS A 9 24.17 -1.27 -14.96
N GLU A 10 24.20 -0.11 -15.62
CA GLU A 10 23.04 0.48 -16.31
C GLU A 10 22.54 -0.37 -17.50
N MET A 11 23.32 -1.34 -18.00
CA MET A 11 22.93 -2.38 -18.97
C MET A 11 24.11 -3.37 -19.14
N SER A 12 23.84 -4.68 -19.25
CA SER A 12 24.78 -5.65 -19.83
C SER A 12 24.47 -5.78 -21.32
N SER A 13 25.35 -5.27 -22.18
CA SER A 13 25.29 -5.46 -23.63
C SER A 13 25.91 -6.82 -24.00
N GLU A 14 25.12 -7.70 -24.62
CA GLU A 14 25.65 -8.73 -25.53
C GLU A 14 25.30 -8.37 -26.99
N PRO A 15 26.07 -8.86 -27.99
CA PRO A 15 25.99 -8.40 -29.38
C PRO A 15 24.73 -8.80 -30.16
N ASN A 16 23.72 -9.41 -29.53
CA ASN A 16 22.52 -9.93 -30.20
C ASN A 16 21.23 -9.33 -29.63
N GLY A 17 20.91 -8.10 -30.03
CA GLY A 17 19.56 -7.72 -30.50
C GLY A 17 18.32 -7.81 -29.61
N SER A 18 18.39 -8.17 -28.32
CA SER A 18 17.24 -8.09 -27.40
C SER A 18 17.60 -7.40 -26.07
N LEU A 19 17.71 -6.08 -26.13
CA LEU A 19 17.93 -5.23 -24.97
C LEU A 19 16.59 -5.03 -24.23
N GLN A 20 16.33 -5.79 -23.17
CA GLN A 20 15.40 -5.34 -22.13
C GLN A 20 16.22 -4.62 -21.06
N ALA A 21 16.34 -3.28 -21.20
CA ALA A 21 16.90 -2.44 -20.15
C ALA A 21 16.23 -2.79 -18.81
N CYS A 22 17.03 -3.04 -17.77
CA CYS A 22 16.50 -3.29 -16.43
C CYS A 22 15.89 -1.97 -15.91
N ASN A 23 14.64 -1.71 -16.25
CA ASN A 23 13.90 -0.50 -15.91
C ASN A 23 13.44 -0.47 -14.42
N HIS A 24 14.11 -1.23 -13.55
CA HIS A 24 13.75 -1.31 -12.15
C HIS A 24 14.95 -1.11 -11.23
N TYR A 25 14.97 0.04 -10.57
CA TYR A 25 15.99 0.38 -9.61
C TYR A 25 15.81 -0.44 -8.32
N PRO A 26 16.87 -1.11 -7.82
CA PRO A 26 16.86 -1.72 -6.51
C PRO A 26 16.46 -0.71 -5.43
N ARG A 27 15.76 -1.18 -4.40
CA ARG A 27 15.30 -0.30 -3.30
C ARG A 27 16.40 0.49 -2.62
N ALA A 28 17.60 -0.07 -2.49
CA ALA A 28 18.73 0.65 -1.93
C ALA A 28 19.11 1.88 -2.78
N ILE A 29 19.04 1.75 -4.11
CA ILE A 29 19.27 2.87 -5.04
C ILE A 29 18.15 3.89 -4.94
N MET A 30 16.88 3.43 -4.90
CA MET A 30 15.74 4.33 -4.70
C MET A 30 15.84 5.10 -3.35
N GLY A 31 16.27 4.43 -2.28
CA GLY A 31 16.50 5.06 -0.98
C GLY A 31 17.58 6.15 -1.04
N ALA A 32 18.72 5.85 -1.68
CA ALA A 32 19.77 6.85 -1.90
C ALA A 32 19.30 8.01 -2.78
N TYR A 33 18.53 7.72 -3.84
CA TYR A 33 17.92 8.74 -4.69
C TYR A 33 16.99 9.67 -3.90
N LEU A 34 16.08 9.12 -3.10
CA LEU A 34 15.17 9.92 -2.27
C LEU A 34 15.93 10.77 -1.24
N GLN A 35 17.00 10.24 -0.65
CA GLN A 35 17.88 11.00 0.24
C GLN A 35 18.54 12.17 -0.49
N THR A 36 19.09 11.96 -1.69
CA THR A 36 19.66 13.03 -2.51
C THR A 36 18.62 14.07 -2.88
N ARG A 37 17.43 13.66 -3.33
CA ARG A 37 16.33 14.58 -3.68
C ARG A 37 15.86 15.42 -2.50
N PHE A 38 15.83 14.85 -1.30
CA PHE A 38 15.51 15.59 -0.09
C PHE A 38 16.56 16.67 0.20
N GLN A 39 17.85 16.34 0.12
CA GLN A 39 18.94 17.31 0.34
C GLN A 39 18.95 18.42 -0.71
N GLU A 40 18.72 18.09 -1.99
CA GLU A 40 18.57 19.08 -3.05
C GLU A 40 17.40 20.03 -2.78
N ALA A 41 16.28 19.52 -2.26
CA ALA A 41 15.12 20.35 -1.91
C ALA A 41 15.42 21.30 -0.74
N VAL A 42 16.15 20.82 0.29
CA VAL A 42 16.62 21.65 1.42
C VAL A 42 17.52 22.78 0.91
N GLN A 43 18.54 22.45 0.10
CA GLN A 43 19.45 23.45 -0.48
C GLN A 43 18.71 24.46 -1.36
N SER A 44 17.74 24.01 -2.16
CA SER A 44 16.94 24.91 -3.00
C SER A 44 16.11 25.90 -2.15
N ALA A 45 15.56 25.44 -1.03
CA ALA A 45 14.82 26.30 -0.10
C ALA A 45 15.74 27.33 0.57
N GLU A 46 16.92 26.92 1.01
CA GLU A 46 17.92 27.81 1.61
C GLU A 46 18.44 28.85 0.60
N GLN A 47 18.69 28.46 -0.65
CA GLN A 47 19.06 29.37 -1.73
C GLN A 47 17.96 30.39 -2.07
N ALA A 48 16.70 30.02 -1.86
CA ALA A 48 15.55 30.92 -1.96
C ALA A 48 15.38 31.85 -0.74
N GLY A 49 16.28 31.78 0.25
CA GLY A 49 16.27 32.60 1.46
C GLY A 49 15.40 32.06 2.59
N LEU A 50 14.92 30.81 2.49
CA LEU A 50 14.15 30.18 3.57
C LEU A 50 15.08 29.59 4.63
N ALA A 51 14.77 29.83 5.91
CA ALA A 51 15.44 29.14 7.00
C ALA A 51 14.88 27.71 7.13
N VAL A 52 15.72 26.70 6.91
CA VAL A 52 15.36 25.28 7.07
C VAL A 52 16.08 24.70 8.28
N ASN A 53 15.33 24.23 9.27
CA ASN A 53 15.87 23.58 10.45
C ASN A 53 15.54 22.09 10.44
N LEU A 54 16.55 21.23 10.36
CA LEU A 54 16.40 19.78 10.38
C LEU A 54 16.69 19.24 11.79
N TYR A 55 15.80 18.38 12.29
CA TYR A 55 15.93 17.70 13.58
C TYR A 55 16.03 16.18 13.35
N PRO A 56 17.17 15.66 12.85
CA PRO A 56 17.37 14.21 12.76
C PRO A 56 17.31 13.58 14.15
N GLU A 57 17.09 12.26 14.20
CA GLU A 57 17.04 11.49 15.46
C GLU A 57 16.06 12.07 16.49
N SER A 58 15.04 12.76 16.03
CA SER A 58 14.04 13.41 16.86
C SER A 58 12.66 12.88 16.47
N GLU A 59 11.91 12.40 17.46
CA GLU A 59 10.56 11.89 17.29
C GLU A 59 9.56 12.90 17.86
N VAL A 60 8.65 13.39 17.03
CA VAL A 60 7.52 14.18 17.52
C VAL A 60 6.57 13.21 18.21
N VAL A 61 6.30 13.41 19.50
CA VAL A 61 5.44 12.55 20.32
C VAL A 61 4.11 13.21 20.67
N GLU A 62 4.01 14.53 20.48
CA GLU A 62 2.81 15.30 20.78
C GLU A 62 2.68 16.48 19.82
N LEU A 63 1.44 16.76 19.42
CA LEU A 63 1.07 17.97 18.69
C LEU A 63 -0.21 18.52 19.32
N LYS A 64 -0.13 19.72 19.89
CA LYS A 64 -1.25 20.44 20.49
C LYS A 64 -1.52 21.70 19.69
N GLN A 65 -2.80 21.99 19.48
CA GLN A 65 -3.24 23.25 18.88
C GLN A 65 -3.80 24.16 19.96
N ASN A 66 -3.17 25.32 20.15
CA ASN A 66 -3.59 26.38 21.06
C ASN A 66 -3.99 27.61 20.23
N GLY A 67 -5.27 27.70 19.87
CA GLY A 67 -5.74 28.73 18.93
C GLY A 67 -5.15 28.54 17.54
N HIS A 68 -4.41 29.54 17.05
CA HIS A 68 -3.73 29.48 15.75
C HIS A 68 -2.32 28.90 15.82
N GLN A 69 -1.76 28.71 17.02
CA GLN A 69 -0.41 28.23 17.21
C GLN A 69 -0.40 26.72 17.49
N ILE A 70 0.58 26.03 16.91
CA ILE A 70 0.82 24.61 17.12
C ILE A 70 2.06 24.47 17.99
N GLN A 71 1.94 23.68 19.05
CA GLN A 71 3.05 23.27 19.89
C GLN A 71 3.38 21.80 19.64
N LEU A 72 4.65 21.51 19.35
CA LEU A 72 5.20 20.18 19.14
C LEU A 72 5.99 19.75 20.37
N GLY A 73 5.65 18.60 20.93
CA GLY A 73 6.49 17.89 21.91
C GLY A 73 7.39 16.90 21.20
N ILE A 74 8.69 17.01 21.40
CA ILE A 74 9.70 16.26 20.64
C ILE A 74 10.65 15.54 21.60
N LYS A 75 10.89 14.26 21.34
CA LYS A 75 11.86 13.43 22.04
C LYS A 75 13.09 13.24 21.16
N HIS A 76 14.25 13.65 21.64
CA HIS A 76 15.52 13.30 21.01
C HIS A 76 15.86 11.84 21.33
N LEU A 77 15.97 11.00 20.31
CA LEU A 77 16.03 9.54 20.46
C LEU A 77 17.32 9.06 21.12
N LEU A 78 18.47 9.69 20.83
CA LEU A 78 19.75 9.27 21.41
C LEU A 78 19.90 9.66 22.88
N SER A 79 19.47 10.87 23.26
CA SER A 79 19.65 11.38 24.63
C SER A 79 18.44 11.12 25.53
N GLY A 80 17.28 10.79 24.95
CA GLY A 80 16.00 10.71 25.66
C GLY A 80 15.46 12.07 26.13
N HIS A 81 16.15 13.18 25.80
CA HIS A 81 15.74 14.52 26.21
C HIS A 81 14.49 15.00 25.46
N TYR A 82 13.58 15.65 26.17
CA TYR A 82 12.37 16.24 25.61
C TYR A 82 12.53 17.74 25.43
N PHE A 83 12.14 18.26 24.27
CA PHE A 83 12.11 19.69 23.97
C PHE A 83 10.85 20.04 23.16
N SER A 84 10.55 21.33 23.05
CA SER A 84 9.37 21.82 22.32
C SER A 84 9.72 22.74 21.16
N LYS A 85 8.85 22.75 20.14
CA LYS A 85 8.87 23.72 19.05
C LYS A 85 7.48 24.27 18.80
N GLU A 86 7.41 25.48 18.28
CA GLU A 86 6.17 26.13 17.90
C GLU A 86 6.13 26.31 16.37
N ALA A 87 4.93 26.24 15.81
CA ALA A 87 4.69 26.45 14.38
C ALA A 87 3.29 27.02 14.16
N ASP A 88 3.09 27.78 13.09
CA ASP A 88 1.74 28.23 12.70
C ASP A 88 0.95 27.15 11.96
N ARG A 89 1.66 26.24 11.27
CA ARG A 89 1.09 25.15 10.48
C ARG A 89 1.92 23.88 10.59
N ALA A 90 1.27 22.72 10.45
CA ALA A 90 1.93 21.42 10.52
C ALA A 90 1.42 20.44 9.45
N LEU A 91 2.34 19.76 8.78
CA LEU A 91 2.04 18.66 7.86
C LEU A 91 2.40 17.32 8.52
N LEU A 92 1.41 16.48 8.75
CA LEU A 92 1.59 15.10 9.18
C LEU A 92 1.95 14.21 7.98
N ALA A 93 3.25 13.99 7.78
CA ALA A 93 3.82 13.13 6.72
C ALA A 93 4.66 11.98 7.31
N THR A 94 4.17 11.33 8.36
CA THR A 94 4.93 10.37 9.19
C THR A 94 5.27 9.03 8.49
N GLY A 95 4.80 8.82 7.26
CA GLY A 95 5.08 7.59 6.51
C GLY A 95 4.46 6.34 7.13
N HIS A 96 5.11 5.19 6.89
CA HIS A 96 4.69 3.89 7.43
C HIS A 96 5.08 3.75 8.90
N TRP A 97 4.29 3.00 9.67
CA TRP A 97 4.57 2.76 11.08
C TRP A 97 5.78 1.87 11.26
N SER A 98 6.63 2.22 12.22
CA SER A 98 7.70 1.35 12.71
C SER A 98 7.22 0.72 14.01
N GLU A 99 6.97 -0.58 13.97
CA GLU A 99 6.57 -1.38 15.12
C GLU A 99 7.75 -2.22 15.58
N ASP A 100 8.30 -1.90 16.75
CA ASP A 100 9.10 -2.86 17.48
C ASP A 100 8.16 -3.92 18.08
N SER A 101 8.53 -5.18 17.91
CA SER A 101 7.80 -6.30 18.50
C SER A 101 8.67 -6.92 19.57
N ASP A 102 8.12 -7.03 20.77
CA ASP A 102 8.70 -7.82 21.86
C ASP A 102 8.40 -9.32 21.68
N GLN A 103 7.76 -9.72 20.57
CA GLN A 103 7.46 -11.11 20.31
C GLN A 103 8.65 -11.81 19.64
N ASP A 104 9.23 -12.77 20.37
CA ASP A 104 10.28 -13.63 19.84
C ASP A 104 9.87 -14.27 18.52
N HIS A 105 10.79 -14.22 17.54
CA HIS A 105 10.67 -14.84 16.22
C HIS A 105 9.53 -14.32 15.32
N TYR A 106 8.82 -13.25 15.72
CA TYR A 106 7.84 -12.54 14.89
C TYR A 106 8.36 -11.20 14.39
N PHE A 107 8.47 -11.08 13.07
CA PHE A 107 8.89 -9.84 12.41
C PHE A 107 7.66 -9.08 11.90
N THR A 108 7.39 -7.92 12.50
CA THR A 108 6.26 -7.03 12.17
C THR A 108 6.34 -6.45 10.76
N SER A 109 7.53 -6.45 10.16
CA SER A 109 7.74 -6.01 8.78
C SER A 109 8.86 -6.82 8.11
N PRO A 110 8.92 -6.81 6.76
CA PRO A 110 10.00 -7.44 6.02
C PRO A 110 11.30 -6.59 6.00
N TRP A 111 11.36 -5.50 6.77
CA TRP A 111 12.50 -4.59 6.85
C TRP A 111 12.99 -4.40 8.29
N PRO A 112 14.27 -4.04 8.47
CA PRO A 112 15.32 -3.99 7.46
C PRO A 112 15.79 -5.39 7.06
N ALA A 113 16.17 -5.57 5.78
CA ALA A 113 16.61 -6.86 5.23
C ALA A 113 17.76 -7.52 6.02
N LYS A 114 18.67 -6.71 6.57
CA LYS A 114 19.77 -7.16 7.42
C LYS A 114 19.27 -7.87 8.69
N LYS A 115 18.23 -7.32 9.35
CA LYS A 115 17.63 -7.90 10.56
C LYS A 115 17.08 -9.28 10.28
N LEU A 116 16.33 -9.45 9.19
CA LEU A 116 15.79 -10.76 8.80
C LEU A 116 16.90 -11.80 8.56
N ARG A 117 17.92 -11.45 7.76
CA ARG A 117 19.01 -12.38 7.43
C ARG A 117 19.83 -12.82 8.65
N GLN A 118 20.02 -11.93 9.61
CA GLN A 118 20.77 -12.22 10.84
C GLN A 118 19.95 -12.97 11.87
N SER A 119 18.64 -12.71 11.94
CA SER A 119 17.78 -13.24 13.02
C SER A 119 17.12 -14.56 12.67
N ILE A 120 16.96 -14.90 11.37
CA ILE A 120 16.33 -16.14 10.93
C ILE A 120 17.43 -17.12 10.48
N PRO A 121 17.64 -18.26 11.14
CA PRO A 121 18.69 -19.21 10.78
C PRO A 121 18.50 -19.83 9.38
N PRO A 122 19.58 -20.26 8.71
CA PRO A 122 19.50 -21.16 7.55
C PRO A 122 18.72 -22.45 7.88
N GLY A 123 18.19 -23.13 6.87
CA GLY A 123 17.45 -24.40 7.00
C GLY A 123 16.04 -24.26 7.58
N THR A 124 15.66 -23.07 8.04
CA THR A 124 14.38 -22.83 8.70
C THR A 124 13.21 -22.82 7.71
N LYS A 125 12.07 -23.38 8.12
CA LYS A 125 10.77 -23.17 7.46
C LYS A 125 10.08 -21.95 8.06
N ILE A 126 9.69 -21.00 7.21
CA ILE A 126 9.25 -19.66 7.60
C ILE A 126 7.85 -19.40 7.09
N ALA A 127 6.97 -18.91 7.96
CA ALA A 127 5.68 -18.38 7.53
C ALA A 127 5.83 -16.91 7.11
N VAL A 128 5.34 -16.57 5.92
CA VAL A 128 5.23 -15.18 5.46
C VAL A 128 3.75 -14.84 5.33
N ILE A 129 3.27 -13.85 6.08
CA ILE A 129 1.88 -13.41 6.01
C ILE A 129 1.75 -12.37 4.90
N GLY A 130 1.15 -12.77 3.78
CA GLY A 130 1.01 -11.97 2.57
C GLY A 130 1.57 -12.69 1.35
N THR A 131 1.07 -12.32 0.17
CA THR A 131 1.54 -12.84 -1.14
C THR A 131 1.91 -11.75 -2.13
N SER A 132 1.87 -10.47 -1.70
CA SER A 132 2.14 -9.30 -2.55
C SER A 132 3.64 -8.95 -2.58
N LEU A 133 3.99 -7.78 -3.14
CA LEU A 133 5.38 -7.34 -3.35
C LEU A 133 6.27 -7.46 -2.10
N SER A 134 5.78 -7.06 -0.92
CA SER A 134 6.51 -7.18 0.35
C SER A 134 6.88 -8.63 0.70
N ALA A 135 6.02 -9.60 0.38
CA ALA A 135 6.29 -11.01 0.60
C ALA A 135 7.36 -11.51 -0.40
N ILE A 136 7.27 -11.09 -1.65
CA ILE A 136 8.28 -11.40 -2.68
C ILE A 136 9.65 -10.86 -2.26
N GLU A 137 9.72 -9.65 -1.72
CA GLU A 137 10.98 -9.08 -1.22
C GLU A 137 11.54 -9.81 0.00
N THR A 138 10.67 -10.32 0.87
CA THR A 138 11.05 -11.19 1.98
C THR A 138 11.74 -12.45 1.45
N LEU A 139 11.14 -13.08 0.44
CA LEU A 139 11.71 -14.24 -0.24
C LEU A 139 13.08 -13.92 -0.83
N LEU A 140 13.16 -12.90 -1.70
CA LEU A 140 14.41 -12.51 -2.36
C LEU A 140 15.52 -12.12 -1.36
N THR A 141 15.15 -11.56 -0.21
CA THR A 141 16.11 -11.25 0.86
C THR A 141 16.66 -12.51 1.51
N LEU A 142 15.78 -13.47 1.83
CA LEU A 142 16.13 -14.65 2.63
C LEU A 142 16.61 -15.85 1.80
N THR A 143 16.48 -15.78 0.46
CA THR A 143 17.05 -16.73 -0.51
C THR A 143 18.35 -16.24 -1.16
N SER A 144 18.87 -15.09 -0.70
CA SER A 144 20.10 -14.47 -1.24
C SER A 144 21.39 -15.26 -1.00
N ASP A 145 21.32 -16.36 -0.25
CA ASP A 145 22.39 -17.34 -0.03
C ASP A 145 22.42 -18.45 -1.09
N GLY A 146 21.38 -18.59 -1.92
CA GLY A 146 21.39 -19.42 -3.11
C GLY A 146 21.65 -18.61 -4.38
N THR A 147 21.61 -19.28 -5.54
CA THR A 147 21.91 -18.66 -6.84
C THR A 147 20.77 -18.84 -7.82
N PHE A 148 20.42 -17.77 -8.54
CA PHE A 148 19.52 -17.85 -9.68
C PHE A 148 20.34 -18.01 -10.96
N VAL A 149 20.08 -19.06 -11.73
CA VAL A 149 20.82 -19.41 -12.95
C VAL A 149 19.85 -19.38 -14.13
N ARG A 150 20.19 -18.62 -15.18
CA ARG A 150 19.42 -18.61 -16.42
C ARG A 150 19.98 -19.68 -17.36
N GLY A 151 19.11 -20.61 -17.79
CA GLY A 151 19.44 -21.66 -18.75
C GLY A 151 19.53 -21.14 -20.19
N GLU A 152 20.00 -22.00 -21.10
CA GLU A 152 20.08 -21.69 -22.55
C GLU A 152 18.71 -21.48 -23.19
N ASP A 153 17.66 -22.11 -22.64
CA ASP A 153 16.26 -21.92 -23.01
C ASP A 153 15.66 -20.60 -22.50
N GLY A 154 16.44 -19.82 -21.75
CA GLY A 154 16.03 -18.58 -21.12
C GLY A 154 15.27 -18.78 -19.81
N GLU A 155 15.02 -20.01 -19.34
CA GLU A 155 14.33 -20.23 -18.07
C GLU A 155 15.26 -19.86 -16.89
N LEU A 156 14.71 -19.14 -15.91
CA LEU A 156 15.41 -18.86 -14.66
C LEU A 156 15.11 -19.97 -13.65
N THR A 157 16.16 -20.65 -13.18
CA THR A 157 16.08 -21.68 -12.13
C THR A 157 16.76 -21.21 -10.85
N TYR A 158 16.41 -21.80 -9.72
CA TYR A 158 17.02 -21.50 -8.42
C TYR A 158 17.82 -22.70 -7.94
N SER A 159 19.12 -22.49 -7.71
CA SER A 159 20.01 -23.44 -7.07
C SER A 159 20.10 -23.11 -5.57
N PRO A 160 19.49 -23.93 -4.69
CA PRO A 160 19.50 -23.67 -3.26
C PRO A 160 20.90 -23.88 -2.65
N SER A 161 21.19 -23.13 -1.58
CA SER A 161 22.30 -23.45 -0.67
C SER A 161 22.04 -24.78 0.06
N GLU A 162 23.09 -25.40 0.61
CA GLU A 162 22.98 -26.66 1.37
C GLU A 162 21.91 -26.59 2.49
N ASN A 163 21.82 -25.45 3.16
CA ASN A 163 20.85 -25.16 4.22
C ASN A 163 19.87 -24.07 3.80
N SER A 164 19.28 -24.18 2.61
CA SER A 164 18.33 -23.18 2.13
C SER A 164 17.07 -23.14 2.99
N ARG A 165 16.61 -21.92 3.29
CA ARG A 165 15.35 -21.68 4.00
C ARG A 165 14.16 -22.07 3.10
N LYS A 166 13.07 -22.52 3.71
CA LYS A 166 11.80 -22.80 3.02
C LYS A 166 10.72 -21.85 3.48
N PHE A 167 9.75 -21.56 2.63
CA PHE A 167 8.74 -20.53 2.88
C PHE A 167 7.34 -21.03 2.61
N VAL A 168 6.41 -20.65 3.49
CA VAL A 168 4.98 -20.78 3.24
C VAL A 168 4.35 -19.39 3.28
N LEU A 169 3.85 -18.93 2.13
CA LEU A 169 3.16 -17.66 1.97
C LEU A 169 1.69 -17.85 2.26
N TYR A 170 1.19 -17.16 3.28
CA TYR A 170 -0.21 -17.23 3.70
C TYR A 170 -0.96 -15.97 3.29
N SER A 171 -2.04 -16.10 2.52
CA SER A 171 -2.94 -14.98 2.28
C SER A 171 -4.40 -15.42 2.15
N ARG A 172 -5.34 -14.51 2.42
CA ARG A 172 -6.78 -14.81 2.40
C ARG A 172 -7.23 -15.42 1.06
N ARG A 173 -6.70 -14.88 -0.05
CA ARG A 173 -7.12 -15.27 -1.40
C ARG A 173 -6.08 -16.12 -2.15
N GLY A 174 -4.83 -16.18 -1.69
CA GLY A 174 -3.74 -16.88 -2.38
C GLY A 174 -3.29 -16.20 -3.69
N LEU A 175 -3.72 -14.97 -3.96
CA LEU A 175 -3.40 -14.27 -5.21
C LEU A 175 -1.95 -13.78 -5.24
N LEU A 176 -1.28 -13.97 -6.38
CA LEU A 176 0.02 -13.39 -6.69
C LEU A 176 -0.15 -12.09 -7.49
N PRO A 177 0.75 -11.10 -7.35
CA PRO A 177 0.74 -9.90 -8.20
C PRO A 177 0.88 -10.26 -9.68
N LYS A 178 0.10 -9.58 -10.52
CA LYS A 178 0.24 -9.69 -11.98
C LYS A 178 1.61 -9.17 -12.41
N VAL A 179 2.10 -9.65 -13.54
CA VAL A 179 3.41 -9.27 -14.09
C VAL A 179 3.25 -8.07 -15.01
N ARG A 180 4.16 -7.11 -14.90
CA ARG A 180 4.13 -5.90 -15.73
C ARG A 180 4.46 -6.24 -17.17
N GLY A 181 3.53 -5.97 -18.09
CA GLY A 181 3.75 -6.10 -19.52
C GLY A 181 3.98 -4.75 -20.19
N LYS A 182 4.12 -4.79 -21.52
CA LYS A 182 4.24 -3.59 -22.35
C LYS A 182 2.90 -2.86 -22.43
N MET A 183 2.94 -1.53 -22.38
CA MET A 183 1.77 -0.68 -22.65
C MET A 183 1.66 -0.39 -24.15
N GLY A 184 0.45 -0.42 -24.68
CA GLY A 184 0.18 -0.32 -26.12
C GLY A 184 -0.44 0.98 -26.58
N SER A 185 -0.85 0.95 -27.84
CA SER A 185 -1.48 2.07 -28.56
C SER A 185 -2.99 2.16 -28.33
N TYR A 186 -3.62 1.13 -27.75
CA TYR A 186 -5.06 1.09 -27.45
C TYR A 186 -5.51 2.36 -26.69
N ARG A 187 -6.68 2.90 -27.06
CA ARG A 187 -7.25 4.11 -26.45
C ARG A 187 -8.67 3.84 -25.96
N ASN A 188 -8.90 4.12 -24.67
CA ASN A 188 -10.19 3.85 -24.05
C ASN A 188 -11.31 4.69 -24.68
N ARG A 189 -12.40 4.02 -25.09
CA ARG A 189 -13.59 4.65 -25.67
C ARG A 189 -14.70 4.88 -24.64
N PHE A 190 -14.76 4.03 -23.63
CA PHE A 190 -15.80 3.97 -22.61
C PHE A 190 -15.25 4.29 -21.22
N LEU A 191 -14.19 3.60 -20.78
CA LEU A 191 -13.53 3.84 -19.49
C LEU A 191 -12.55 5.02 -19.58
N ASN A 192 -13.08 6.23 -19.71
CA ASN A 192 -12.29 7.44 -19.84
C ASN A 192 -12.82 8.58 -18.96
N ARG A 193 -12.04 9.67 -18.90
CA ARG A 193 -12.32 10.83 -18.06
C ARG A 193 -13.62 11.53 -18.29
N LYS A 194 -14.06 11.63 -19.55
CA LYS A 194 -15.33 12.26 -19.88
C LYS A 194 -16.49 11.43 -19.32
N ASN A 195 -16.48 10.13 -19.58
CA ASN A 195 -17.57 9.24 -19.19
C ASN A 195 -17.64 9.02 -17.68
N LEU A 196 -16.51 8.82 -17.02
CA LEU A 196 -16.45 8.66 -15.57
C LEU A 196 -16.85 9.96 -14.84
N SER A 197 -16.40 11.14 -15.32
CA SER A 197 -16.85 12.42 -14.76
C SER A 197 -18.35 12.63 -14.91
N ARG A 198 -18.91 12.30 -16.08
CA ARG A 198 -20.36 12.35 -16.32
C ARG A 198 -21.10 11.41 -15.37
N LEU A 199 -20.64 10.18 -15.24
CA LEU A 199 -21.23 9.18 -14.36
C LEU A 199 -21.21 9.64 -12.89
N MET A 200 -20.11 10.21 -12.41
CA MET A 200 -20.02 10.78 -11.06
C MET A 200 -20.96 11.99 -10.88
N ALA A 201 -21.09 12.85 -11.89
CA ALA A 201 -21.95 14.03 -11.83
C ALA A 201 -23.45 13.69 -11.83
N GLU A 202 -23.85 12.65 -12.57
CA GLU A 202 -25.23 12.13 -12.63
C GLU A 202 -25.62 11.39 -11.34
N ASN A 203 -24.65 10.80 -10.64
CA ASN A 203 -24.88 9.94 -9.48
C ASN A 203 -24.24 10.52 -8.21
N ARG A 204 -24.44 11.82 -7.95
CA ARG A 204 -23.80 12.55 -6.84
C ARG A 204 -23.93 11.81 -5.50
N ARG A 205 -22.84 11.15 -5.06
CA ARG A 205 -22.77 10.30 -3.84
C ARG A 205 -23.65 9.03 -3.85
N ASP A 206 -24.15 8.66 -5.03
CA ASP A 206 -24.93 7.45 -5.28
C ASP A 206 -24.32 6.59 -6.40
N LEU A 207 -23.00 6.69 -6.58
CA LEU A 207 -22.27 5.90 -7.55
C LEU A 207 -22.09 4.48 -7.03
N THR A 208 -22.54 3.50 -7.82
CA THR A 208 -22.39 2.09 -7.48
C THR A 208 -21.19 1.47 -8.18
N LEU A 209 -20.66 0.38 -7.62
CA LEU A 209 -19.60 -0.39 -8.28
C LEU A 209 -20.09 -0.97 -9.61
N ASP A 210 -21.32 -1.44 -9.67
CA ASP A 210 -21.86 -2.09 -10.87
C ASP A 210 -21.82 -1.14 -12.08
N LYS A 211 -22.14 0.15 -11.91
CA LYS A 211 -22.01 1.18 -12.97
C LYS A 211 -20.57 1.38 -13.45
N ILE A 212 -19.58 1.23 -12.55
CA ILE A 212 -18.16 1.28 -12.92
C ILE A 212 -17.76 0.02 -13.69
N PHE A 213 -18.22 -1.15 -13.23
CA PHE A 213 -17.99 -2.41 -13.92
C PHE A 213 -18.66 -2.48 -15.28
N GLU A 214 -19.82 -1.87 -15.48
CA GLU A 214 -20.45 -1.73 -16.80
C GLU A 214 -19.55 -1.01 -17.80
N LEU A 215 -18.95 0.13 -17.42
CA LEU A 215 -18.00 0.85 -18.28
C LEU A 215 -16.71 0.05 -18.51
N LEU A 216 -16.20 -0.61 -17.48
CA LEU A 216 -14.99 -1.44 -17.58
C LEU A 216 -15.22 -2.66 -18.47
N ASN A 217 -16.37 -3.35 -18.33
CA ASN A 217 -16.77 -4.47 -19.17
C ASN A 217 -16.93 -4.03 -20.60
N LEU A 218 -17.66 -2.94 -20.85
CA LEU A 218 -17.85 -2.44 -22.20
C LEU A 218 -16.50 -2.12 -22.89
N GLU A 219 -15.54 -1.57 -22.15
CA GLU A 219 -14.18 -1.34 -22.65
C GLU A 219 -13.44 -2.65 -22.93
N LEU A 220 -13.35 -3.54 -21.95
CA LEU A 220 -12.60 -4.79 -22.07
C LEU A 220 -13.19 -5.71 -23.14
N GLU A 221 -14.50 -5.88 -23.17
CA GLU A 221 -15.19 -6.73 -24.15
C GLU A 221 -15.09 -6.18 -25.56
N THR A 222 -15.10 -4.85 -25.73
CA THR A 222 -14.80 -4.22 -27.03
C THR A 222 -13.36 -4.47 -27.45
N ALA A 223 -12.41 -4.39 -26.52
CA ALA A 223 -10.99 -4.59 -26.82
C ALA A 223 -10.66 -6.05 -27.14
N TYR A 224 -11.25 -7.01 -26.42
CA TYR A 224 -10.97 -8.44 -26.57
C TYR A 224 -11.92 -9.17 -27.53
N GLY A 225 -13.08 -8.59 -27.86
CA GLY A 225 -14.10 -9.25 -28.69
C GLY A 225 -14.78 -10.45 -28.02
N ARG A 226 -14.71 -10.55 -26.69
CA ARG A 226 -15.31 -11.62 -25.87
C ARG A 226 -15.73 -11.09 -24.51
N THR A 227 -16.64 -11.79 -23.85
CA THR A 227 -17.04 -11.49 -22.47
C THR A 227 -15.90 -11.74 -21.49
N ILE A 228 -15.91 -11.00 -20.38
CA ILE A 228 -14.89 -11.12 -19.32
C ILE A 228 -15.36 -12.08 -18.23
N ASP A 229 -14.57 -13.13 -17.98
CA ASP A 229 -14.77 -14.04 -16.85
C ASP A 229 -14.20 -13.43 -15.57
N TRP A 230 -15.04 -12.66 -14.87
CA TRP A 230 -14.67 -12.05 -13.60
C TRP A 230 -14.44 -13.07 -12.49
N GLU A 231 -15.09 -14.24 -12.53
CA GLU A 231 -14.92 -15.24 -11.48
C GLU A 231 -13.51 -15.82 -11.55
N GLU A 232 -13.00 -16.13 -12.73
CA GLU A 232 -11.61 -16.59 -12.90
C GLU A 232 -10.59 -15.47 -12.57
N ILE A 233 -10.89 -14.21 -12.84
CA ILE A 233 -10.00 -13.09 -12.44
C ILE A 233 -9.93 -12.91 -10.92
N ILE A 234 -11.08 -13.04 -10.25
CA ILE A 234 -11.26 -12.77 -8.82
C ILE A 234 -10.84 -14.00 -7.99
N ASN A 235 -11.10 -15.20 -8.50
CA ASN A 235 -10.89 -16.50 -7.86
C ASN A 235 -10.24 -17.49 -8.83
N PRO A 236 -9.00 -17.22 -9.32
CA PRO A 236 -8.36 -18.07 -10.31
C PRO A 236 -8.19 -19.49 -9.81
N THR A 237 -8.43 -20.44 -10.73
CA THR A 237 -8.32 -21.87 -10.46
C THR A 237 -6.99 -22.39 -11.01
N GLY A 238 -6.12 -22.90 -10.14
CA GLY A 238 -4.81 -23.40 -10.58
C GLY A 238 -3.76 -23.41 -9.48
N LYS A 239 -2.62 -24.03 -9.77
CA LYS A 239 -1.47 -23.96 -8.87
C LYS A 239 -0.81 -22.57 -9.02
N PRO A 240 -0.27 -21.99 -7.93
CA PRO A 240 0.41 -20.70 -7.98
C PRO A 240 1.52 -20.61 -9.04
N ALA A 241 2.28 -21.69 -9.25
CA ALA A 241 3.34 -21.74 -10.25
C ALA A 241 2.78 -21.63 -11.68
N ASP A 242 1.73 -22.39 -12.00
CA ASP A 242 1.09 -22.39 -13.32
C ASP A 242 0.45 -21.03 -13.63
N LEU A 243 -0.23 -20.43 -12.63
CA LEU A 243 -0.80 -19.09 -12.76
C LEU A 243 0.27 -18.02 -12.98
N LEU A 244 1.39 -18.08 -12.24
CA LEU A 244 2.48 -17.13 -12.38
C LEU A 244 3.22 -17.27 -13.72
N GLN A 245 3.38 -18.52 -14.21
CA GLN A 245 3.89 -18.78 -15.56
C GLN A 245 3.00 -18.12 -16.61
N GLY A 246 1.68 -18.32 -16.55
CA GLY A 246 0.74 -17.66 -17.47
C GLY A 246 0.84 -16.13 -17.43
N TYR A 247 0.99 -15.53 -16.24
CA TYR A 247 1.18 -14.08 -16.13
C TYR A 247 2.50 -13.59 -16.73
N LEU A 248 3.56 -14.40 -16.65
CA LEU A 248 4.85 -14.12 -17.29
C LEU A 248 4.72 -14.21 -18.82
N ASP A 249 4.08 -15.27 -19.31
CA ASP A 249 3.87 -15.49 -20.74
C ASP A 249 3.04 -14.33 -21.34
N ASP A 250 1.96 -13.93 -20.67
CA ASP A 250 1.15 -12.76 -21.01
C ASP A 250 2.01 -11.48 -21.05
N ALA A 251 2.83 -11.24 -20.02
CA ALA A 251 3.63 -10.01 -19.92
C ALA A 251 4.75 -9.93 -20.96
N LEU A 252 5.31 -11.07 -21.38
CA LEU A 252 6.40 -11.16 -22.35
C LEU A 252 5.88 -11.19 -23.79
N GLY A 253 4.82 -11.95 -24.05
CA GLY A 253 4.22 -12.09 -25.38
C GLY A 253 3.24 -10.97 -25.75
N GLY A 254 2.59 -10.38 -24.73
CA GLY A 254 1.42 -9.52 -24.93
C GLY A 254 0.16 -10.31 -25.31
N ASP A 255 -0.99 -9.66 -25.17
CA ASP A 255 -2.29 -10.16 -25.62
C ASP A 255 -2.93 -9.25 -26.69
N GLY A 256 -2.21 -8.19 -27.09
CA GLY A 256 -2.58 -7.26 -28.15
C GLY A 256 -1.72 -7.37 -29.41
N ARG A 257 -2.08 -6.61 -30.45
CA ARG A 257 -1.49 -6.70 -31.79
C ARG A 257 -0.02 -6.28 -31.83
N ASP A 258 0.39 -5.36 -30.96
CA ASP A 258 1.73 -4.79 -30.92
C ASP A 258 2.57 -5.37 -29.75
N GLY A 259 2.14 -6.49 -29.19
CA GLY A 259 2.76 -7.15 -28.02
C GLY A 259 2.51 -6.43 -26.70
N GLU A 260 1.50 -5.56 -26.63
CA GLU A 260 1.03 -4.96 -25.38
C GLU A 260 0.17 -5.92 -24.56
N LEU A 261 0.02 -5.59 -23.27
CA LEU A 261 -1.11 -6.07 -22.48
C LEU A 261 -2.27 -5.07 -22.56
N ILE A 262 -3.32 -5.44 -23.28
CA ILE A 262 -4.53 -4.65 -23.52
C ILE A 262 -5.14 -4.23 -22.18
N TRP A 263 -5.38 -5.17 -21.25
CA TRP A 263 -5.98 -4.82 -19.96
C TRP A 263 -5.12 -3.86 -19.14
N GLN A 264 -3.78 -4.00 -19.17
CA GLN A 264 -2.89 -3.06 -18.49
C GLN A 264 -2.96 -1.67 -19.15
N THR A 265 -3.01 -1.65 -20.48
CA THR A 265 -3.13 -0.42 -21.28
C THR A 265 -4.45 0.30 -20.98
N ILE A 266 -5.55 -0.45 -20.81
CA ILE A 266 -6.87 0.08 -20.45
C ILE A 266 -6.87 0.65 -19.03
N LEU A 267 -6.44 -0.14 -18.03
CA LEU A 267 -6.48 0.28 -16.63
C LEU A 267 -5.51 1.43 -16.35
N HIS A 268 -4.34 1.46 -17.00
CA HIS A 268 -3.38 2.54 -16.85
C HIS A 268 -3.94 3.89 -17.30
N GLN A 269 -4.80 3.92 -18.33
CA GLN A 269 -5.46 5.14 -18.79
C GLN A 269 -6.53 5.67 -17.82
N GLY A 270 -7.10 4.80 -16.97
CA GLY A 270 -8.11 5.18 -15.97
C GLY A 270 -7.57 5.39 -14.55
N VAL A 271 -6.29 5.09 -14.31
CA VAL A 271 -5.69 5.10 -12.97
C VAL A 271 -5.77 6.47 -12.29
N ASP A 272 -5.79 7.55 -13.07
CA ASP A 272 -5.84 8.92 -12.55
C ASP A 272 -7.17 9.32 -11.93
N MET A 273 -8.22 8.54 -12.19
CA MET A 273 -9.56 8.79 -11.69
C MET A 273 -9.97 7.86 -10.56
N VAL A 274 -9.15 6.86 -10.24
CA VAL A 274 -9.48 5.85 -9.24
C VAL A 274 -9.80 6.51 -7.90
N ARG A 275 -9.07 7.57 -7.53
CA ARG A 275 -9.33 8.38 -6.33
C ARG A 275 -10.73 9.00 -6.36
N ASP A 276 -11.06 9.70 -7.43
CA ASP A 276 -12.34 10.43 -7.56
C ASP A 276 -13.53 9.46 -7.60
N VAL A 277 -13.39 8.36 -8.34
CA VAL A 277 -14.38 7.28 -8.39
C VAL A 277 -14.59 6.68 -7.01
N TYR A 278 -13.51 6.32 -6.32
CA TYR A 278 -13.56 5.73 -4.99
C TYR A 278 -14.25 6.64 -3.97
N LEU A 279 -13.94 7.95 -3.99
CA LEU A 279 -14.58 8.96 -3.13
C LEU A 279 -16.05 9.23 -3.47
N SER A 280 -16.48 8.89 -4.69
CA SER A 280 -17.86 9.09 -5.15
C SER A 280 -18.79 7.90 -4.86
N LEU A 281 -18.23 6.73 -4.49
CA LEU A 281 -18.99 5.52 -4.19
C LEU A 281 -19.98 5.72 -3.03
N THR A 282 -21.11 5.00 -3.09
CA THR A 282 -21.99 4.86 -1.92
C THR A 282 -21.25 4.22 -0.74
N LEU A 283 -21.76 4.42 0.47
CA LEU A 283 -21.21 3.77 1.67
C LEU A 283 -21.21 2.24 1.54
N GLU A 284 -22.26 1.68 0.96
CA GLU A 284 -22.40 0.24 0.76
C GLU A 284 -21.34 -0.28 -0.22
N ASP A 285 -21.20 0.37 -1.38
CA ASP A 285 -20.24 -0.07 -2.38
C ASP A 285 -18.79 0.23 -2.01
N ARG A 286 -18.55 1.28 -1.21
CA ARG A 286 -17.25 1.54 -0.58
C ARG A 286 -16.84 0.37 0.32
N ARG A 287 -17.76 -0.10 1.18
CA ARG A 287 -17.54 -1.30 2.01
C ARG A 287 -17.35 -2.55 1.17
N ARG A 288 -18.17 -2.73 0.13
CA ARG A 288 -18.07 -3.86 -0.81
C ARG A 288 -16.69 -3.87 -1.49
N PHE A 289 -16.20 -2.72 -1.95
CA PHE A 289 -14.86 -2.56 -2.53
C PHE A 289 -13.76 -2.92 -1.53
N ASP A 290 -13.81 -2.34 -0.33
CA ASP A 290 -12.78 -2.51 0.70
C ASP A 290 -12.68 -3.96 1.19
N LYS A 291 -13.83 -4.64 1.27
CA LYS A 291 -13.92 -6.04 1.70
C LYS A 291 -13.50 -7.00 0.59
N ASN A 292 -14.07 -6.85 -0.61
CA ASN A 292 -14.03 -7.91 -1.63
C ASN A 292 -13.01 -7.64 -2.74
N TYR A 293 -12.84 -6.38 -3.15
CA TYR A 293 -12.12 -6.02 -4.38
C TYR A 293 -10.73 -5.44 -4.14
N THR A 294 -10.44 -4.85 -2.98
CA THR A 294 -9.13 -4.23 -2.72
C THR A 294 -7.94 -5.14 -3.01
N SER A 295 -8.03 -6.43 -2.66
CA SER A 295 -6.94 -7.39 -2.91
C SER A 295 -6.73 -7.60 -4.41
N VAL A 296 -7.82 -7.77 -5.17
CA VAL A 296 -7.78 -7.95 -6.63
C VAL A 296 -7.32 -6.66 -7.31
N PHE A 297 -7.82 -5.51 -6.88
CA PHE A 297 -7.41 -4.20 -7.40
C PHE A 297 -5.89 -4.01 -7.28
N PHE A 298 -5.32 -4.21 -6.09
CA PHE A 298 -3.88 -4.00 -5.91
C PHE A 298 -3.00 -5.06 -6.59
N THR A 299 -3.47 -6.30 -6.80
CA THR A 299 -2.70 -7.28 -7.60
C THR A 299 -2.59 -6.89 -9.08
N HIS A 300 -3.56 -6.12 -9.59
CA HIS A 300 -3.56 -5.61 -10.97
C HIS A 300 -2.92 -4.22 -11.08
N ALA A 301 -3.11 -3.34 -10.08
CA ALA A 301 -2.56 -1.98 -10.09
C ALA A 301 -1.07 -1.92 -9.71
N ALA A 302 -0.62 -2.78 -8.79
CA ALA A 302 0.77 -2.85 -8.32
C ALA A 302 1.49 -4.08 -8.91
N THR A 303 1.60 -4.12 -10.25
CA THR A 303 2.25 -5.21 -10.96
C THR A 303 3.73 -5.33 -10.60
N GLN A 304 4.22 -6.57 -10.51
CA GLN A 304 5.63 -6.86 -10.26
C GLN A 304 6.45 -6.82 -11.56
N PRO A 305 7.74 -6.43 -11.51
CA PRO A 305 8.65 -6.59 -12.65
C PRO A 305 8.82 -8.07 -13.06
N SER A 306 9.02 -8.33 -14.35
CA SER A 306 9.20 -9.69 -14.88
C SER A 306 10.30 -10.48 -14.18
N ILE A 307 11.46 -9.84 -13.91
CA ILE A 307 12.56 -10.49 -13.18
C ILE A 307 12.19 -10.96 -11.76
N ASN A 308 11.29 -10.25 -11.07
CA ASN A 308 10.83 -10.68 -9.75
C ASN A 308 9.85 -11.85 -9.87
N ALA A 309 9.01 -11.85 -10.91
CA ALA A 309 8.12 -12.95 -11.22
C ALA A 309 8.88 -14.21 -11.64
N GLU A 310 9.90 -14.10 -12.48
CA GLU A 310 10.79 -15.21 -12.86
C GLU A 310 11.47 -15.81 -11.63
N LYS A 311 12.01 -14.98 -10.74
CA LYS A 311 12.62 -15.45 -9.49
C LYS A 311 11.61 -16.14 -8.57
N LEU A 312 10.41 -15.58 -8.42
CA LEU A 312 9.35 -16.21 -7.63
C LEU A 312 8.94 -17.56 -8.24
N LEU A 313 8.81 -17.63 -9.56
CA LEU A 313 8.48 -18.85 -10.29
C LEU A 313 9.56 -19.93 -10.09
N ALA A 314 10.83 -19.55 -10.20
CA ALA A 314 11.96 -20.45 -9.93
C ALA A 314 11.90 -21.03 -8.52
N LEU A 315 11.60 -20.20 -7.52
CA LEU A 315 11.44 -20.63 -6.13
C LEU A 315 10.24 -21.56 -5.91
N LEU A 316 9.13 -21.32 -6.61
CA LEU A 316 7.95 -22.20 -6.59
C LEU A 316 8.26 -23.56 -7.24
N LYS A 317 8.88 -23.56 -8.43
CA LYS A 317 9.27 -24.79 -9.16
C LYS A 317 10.29 -25.62 -8.39
N ALA A 318 11.23 -24.97 -7.69
CA ALA A 318 12.23 -25.63 -6.84
C ALA A 318 11.68 -26.16 -5.50
N GLY A 319 10.40 -25.93 -5.19
CA GLY A 319 9.80 -26.35 -3.92
C GLY A 319 10.33 -25.58 -2.69
N ILE A 320 10.94 -24.42 -2.90
CA ILE A 320 11.42 -23.53 -1.83
C ILE A 320 10.28 -22.70 -1.25
N VAL A 321 9.29 -22.39 -2.09
CA VAL A 321 8.12 -21.58 -1.73
C VAL A 321 6.84 -22.36 -1.95
N GLU A 322 5.95 -22.28 -0.98
CA GLU A 322 4.56 -22.75 -1.09
C GLU A 322 3.60 -21.59 -0.81
N VAL A 323 2.41 -21.61 -1.43
CA VAL A 323 1.34 -20.62 -1.16
C VAL A 323 0.14 -21.32 -0.53
N ARG A 324 -0.44 -20.69 0.50
CA ARG A 324 -1.62 -21.15 1.22
C ARG A 324 -2.73 -20.11 1.16
N LYS A 325 -3.87 -20.52 0.61
CA LYS A 325 -5.12 -19.75 0.65
C LYS A 325 -5.81 -20.01 1.99
N LEU A 326 -5.83 -18.99 2.85
CA LEU A 326 -6.35 -19.05 4.22
C LEU A 326 -7.89 -18.93 4.31
N GLY A 327 -8.52 -18.28 3.32
CA GLY A 327 -9.93 -17.88 3.43
C GLY A 327 -10.15 -16.72 4.42
N GLU A 328 -11.41 -16.44 4.75
CA GLU A 328 -11.79 -15.31 5.61
C GLU A 328 -11.63 -15.60 7.12
N ASN A 329 -11.81 -16.86 7.53
CA ASN A 329 -11.96 -17.26 8.93
C ASN A 329 -10.72 -17.98 9.49
N TYR A 330 -9.52 -17.55 9.08
CA TYR A 330 -8.28 -18.10 9.64
C TYR A 330 -7.95 -17.46 10.99
N ARG A 331 -7.19 -18.18 11.81
CA ARG A 331 -6.64 -17.70 13.08
C ARG A 331 -5.13 -17.88 13.09
N LEU A 332 -4.43 -16.90 13.63
CA LEU A 332 -3.01 -16.96 13.97
C LEU A 332 -2.86 -16.77 15.48
N VAL A 333 -2.21 -17.70 16.16
CA VAL A 333 -2.00 -17.65 17.62
C VAL A 333 -0.54 -17.97 17.93
N LYS A 334 0.08 -17.22 18.86
CA LYS A 334 1.36 -17.62 19.46
C LYS A 334 1.08 -18.70 20.52
N ASN A 335 1.62 -19.88 20.32
CA ASN A 335 1.67 -20.94 21.32
C ASN A 335 2.94 -20.71 22.17
N ALA A 336 2.74 -20.20 23.39
CA ALA A 336 3.85 -19.87 24.29
C ALA A 336 4.56 -21.11 24.87
N VAL A 337 3.91 -22.27 24.88
CA VAL A 337 4.49 -23.53 25.40
C VAL A 337 5.47 -24.12 24.38
N GLU A 338 5.08 -24.14 23.11
CA GLU A 338 5.86 -24.70 22.01
C GLU A 338 6.76 -23.66 21.30
N ASP A 339 6.77 -22.42 21.80
CA ASP A 339 7.40 -21.24 21.20
C ASP A 339 7.24 -21.15 19.67
N CYS A 340 5.98 -21.30 19.22
CA CYS A 340 5.65 -21.27 17.80
C CYS A 340 4.36 -20.51 17.51
N TYR A 341 4.12 -20.27 16.22
CA TYR A 341 2.94 -19.59 15.71
C TYR A 341 2.09 -20.56 14.92
N GLU A 342 0.85 -20.76 15.37
CA GLU A 342 -0.09 -21.70 14.78
C GLU A 342 -1.11 -20.99 13.89
N PHE A 343 -1.14 -21.39 12.62
CA PHE A 343 -2.17 -21.01 11.66
C PHE A 343 -3.25 -22.07 11.64
N THR A 344 -4.48 -21.70 12.01
CA THR A 344 -5.66 -22.55 11.85
C THR A 344 -6.56 -21.98 10.74
N TYR A 345 -6.84 -22.75 9.70
CA TYR A 345 -7.65 -22.31 8.56
C TYR A 345 -8.37 -23.49 7.89
N ARG A 346 -9.29 -23.18 6.96
CA ARG A 346 -9.91 -24.21 6.11
C ARG A 346 -9.28 -24.17 4.73
N ASP A 347 -8.84 -25.32 4.23
CA ASP A 347 -8.30 -25.43 2.88
C ASP A 347 -9.40 -25.27 1.81
N GLY A 348 -9.01 -25.30 0.53
CA GLY A 348 -9.95 -25.17 -0.59
C GLY A 348 -11.00 -26.28 -0.68
N ARG A 349 -10.86 -27.36 0.08
CA ARG A 349 -11.85 -28.46 0.20
C ARG A 349 -12.69 -28.35 1.48
N GLY A 350 -12.47 -27.30 2.28
CA GLY A 350 -13.17 -27.06 3.55
C GLY A 350 -12.57 -27.78 4.75
N ASN A 351 -11.48 -28.54 4.59
CA ASN A 351 -10.87 -29.28 5.69
C ASN A 351 -10.14 -28.31 6.63
N LEU A 352 -10.29 -28.53 7.94
CA LEU A 352 -9.51 -27.79 8.93
C LEU A 352 -8.04 -28.21 8.83
N LYS A 353 -7.16 -27.20 8.76
CA LYS A 353 -5.70 -27.35 8.74
C LYS A 353 -5.12 -26.53 9.87
N THR A 354 -4.10 -27.11 10.51
CA THR A 354 -3.24 -26.43 11.48
C THR A 354 -1.80 -26.60 11.03
N GLU A 355 -1.10 -25.48 10.85
CA GLU A 355 0.33 -25.46 10.51
C GLU A 355 1.07 -24.54 11.50
N ALA A 356 2.17 -25.03 12.07
CA ALA A 356 2.96 -24.31 13.08
C ALA A 356 4.32 -23.89 12.52
N HIS A 357 4.78 -22.69 12.88
CA HIS A 357 6.08 -22.14 12.48
C HIS A 357 6.73 -21.38 13.63
N THR A 358 8.02 -21.59 13.85
CA THR A 358 8.78 -20.79 14.82
C THR A 358 8.95 -19.36 14.35
N TYR A 359 9.31 -19.16 13.07
CA TYR A 359 9.57 -17.83 12.51
C TYR A 359 8.44 -17.35 11.60
N VAL A 360 7.96 -16.13 11.86
CA VAL A 360 6.89 -15.49 11.08
C VAL A 360 7.29 -14.10 10.64
N VAL A 361 7.15 -13.80 9.35
CA VAL A 361 7.32 -12.45 8.79
C VAL A 361 5.97 -11.90 8.35
N ASN A 362 5.53 -10.80 8.96
CA ASN A 362 4.32 -10.10 8.55
C ASN A 362 4.61 -9.18 7.34
N ALA A 363 4.21 -9.64 6.16
CA ALA A 363 4.36 -8.92 4.90
C ALA A 363 3.03 -8.32 4.38
N ARG A 364 2.01 -8.17 5.26
CA ARG A 364 0.71 -7.56 4.90
C ARG A 364 0.79 -6.04 4.68
N GLY A 365 1.94 -5.44 4.97
CA GLY A 365 2.09 -4.00 5.08
C GLY A 365 1.53 -3.50 6.41
N GLN A 366 1.27 -2.20 6.47
CA GLN A 366 0.75 -1.55 7.66
C GLN A 366 -0.71 -1.91 7.93
N GLU A 367 -1.07 -2.01 9.20
CA GLU A 367 -2.46 -2.12 9.64
C GLU A 367 -3.29 -0.90 9.19
N LYS A 368 -4.58 -1.14 8.91
CA LYS A 368 -5.45 -0.12 8.30
C LYS A 368 -5.90 0.97 9.27
N SER A 369 -5.97 0.66 10.57
CA SER A 369 -6.60 1.55 11.55
C SER A 369 -5.58 2.27 12.40
N LEU A 370 -5.54 3.60 12.29
CA LEU A 370 -4.69 4.45 13.13
C LEU A 370 -4.92 4.24 14.63
N SER A 371 -6.10 3.73 15.03
CA SER A 371 -6.37 3.35 16.41
C SER A 371 -5.42 2.28 16.97
N THR A 372 -4.78 1.50 16.11
CA THR A 372 -3.80 0.47 16.50
C THR A 372 -2.35 0.94 16.29
N ASN A 373 -2.14 2.19 15.86
CA ASN A 373 -0.79 2.72 15.70
C ASN A 373 -0.10 2.79 17.07
N PRO A 374 1.07 2.15 17.25
CA PRO A 374 1.75 2.12 18.54
C PRO A 374 2.40 3.46 18.92
N SER A 375 2.60 4.38 17.96
CA SER A 375 3.38 5.58 18.19
C SER A 375 2.73 6.50 19.20
N GLU A 376 3.56 7.13 20.02
CA GLU A 376 3.10 8.06 21.06
C GLU A 376 2.33 9.23 20.44
N LEU A 377 2.80 9.73 19.29
CA LEU A 377 2.12 10.77 18.52
C LEU A 377 0.70 10.38 18.12
N ALA A 378 0.50 9.20 17.51
CA ALA A 378 -0.82 8.80 17.05
C ALA A 378 -1.80 8.62 18.21
N LYS A 379 -1.34 8.01 19.32
CA LYS A 379 -2.12 7.87 20.55
C LYS A 379 -2.51 9.23 21.12
N ASN A 380 -1.56 10.16 21.20
CA ASN A 380 -1.79 11.51 21.75
C ASN A 380 -2.71 12.33 20.86
N LEU A 381 -2.54 12.31 19.53
CA LEU A 381 -3.40 13.00 18.58
C LEU A 381 -4.86 12.51 18.64
N LEU A 382 -5.08 11.21 18.82
CA LEU A 382 -6.41 10.63 18.99
C LEU A 382 -7.00 10.98 20.35
N LYS A 383 -6.20 10.88 21.42
CA LYS A 383 -6.62 11.16 22.80
C LYS A 383 -7.00 12.64 22.99
N SER A 384 -6.25 13.56 22.39
CA SER A 384 -6.54 15.00 22.45
C SER A 384 -7.74 15.41 21.59
N GLY A 385 -8.15 14.56 20.65
CA GLY A 385 -9.15 14.91 19.64
C GLY A 385 -8.62 15.85 18.55
N THR A 386 -7.30 16.07 18.48
CA THR A 386 -6.66 16.88 17.43
C THR A 386 -6.95 16.28 16.05
N ILE A 387 -6.93 14.95 15.94
CA ILE A 387 -7.37 14.24 14.73
C ILE A 387 -8.62 13.41 15.03
N LEU A 388 -9.39 13.14 13.98
CA LEU A 388 -10.50 12.19 14.00
C LEU A 388 -10.18 11.01 13.07
N ILE A 389 -10.77 9.86 13.35
CA ILE A 389 -10.82 8.74 12.39
C ILE A 389 -12.02 8.98 11.48
N GLU A 390 -11.85 8.83 10.17
CA GLU A 390 -12.94 9.02 9.21
C GLU A 390 -14.05 7.99 9.48
N GLU A 391 -15.27 8.52 9.55
CA GLU A 391 -16.48 7.75 9.77
C GLU A 391 -17.52 8.11 8.71
N LEU A 392 -17.75 7.19 7.77
CA LEU A 392 -18.79 7.35 6.76
C LEU A 392 -20.14 6.91 7.32
N ARG A 393 -21.15 7.77 7.17
CA ARG A 393 -22.51 7.56 7.68
C ARG A 393 -23.54 7.58 6.55
N PRO A 394 -24.64 6.82 6.68
CA PRO A 394 -25.75 6.92 5.75
C PRO A 394 -26.35 8.35 5.72
N PRO A 395 -26.91 8.79 4.58
CA PRO A 395 -27.67 10.04 4.51
C PRO A 395 -28.81 10.05 5.55
N GLY A 396 -28.92 11.14 6.33
CA GLY A 396 -29.96 11.31 7.36
C GLY A 396 -29.52 10.96 8.80
N TYR A 397 -28.29 10.50 9.02
CA TYR A 397 -27.76 10.21 10.35
C TYR A 397 -27.06 11.45 10.96
N THR A 398 -27.81 12.34 11.60
CA THR A 398 -27.23 13.47 12.35
C THR A 398 -26.71 13.01 13.71
N ALA A 399 -25.54 13.52 14.09
CA ALA A 399 -24.90 13.24 15.37
C ALA A 399 -25.54 14.03 16.53
N ASP A 400 -26.87 14.09 16.61
CA ASP A 400 -27.57 14.82 17.67
C ASP A 400 -28.65 13.93 18.28
N SER A 401 -28.28 13.19 19.32
CA SER A 401 -29.15 12.90 20.47
C SER A 401 -28.39 12.05 21.49
N ASN A 402 -28.42 12.53 22.73
CA ASN A 402 -28.04 11.79 23.92
C ASN A 402 -28.75 10.42 23.91
N ILE A 403 -27.96 9.35 24.06
CA ILE A 403 -28.48 7.99 24.18
C ILE A 403 -28.98 7.80 25.61
N GLU A 404 -30.28 7.99 25.80
CA GLU A 404 -31.04 7.24 26.79
C GLU A 404 -32.27 6.64 26.10
N THR A 405 -32.59 5.39 26.49
CA THR A 405 -33.72 4.55 26.09
C THR A 405 -33.71 3.85 24.71
N THR A 406 -33.33 2.56 24.78
CA THR A 406 -33.91 1.39 24.08
C THR A 406 -35.32 1.63 23.50
N THR A 407 -35.72 1.19 22.30
CA THR A 407 -35.65 -0.18 21.73
C THR A 407 -36.17 -0.17 20.27
N LYS A 408 -35.69 -1.09 19.43
CA LYS A 408 -36.25 -1.51 18.11
C LYS A 408 -36.16 -0.53 16.92
N LEU A 409 -34.99 -0.51 16.27
CA LEU A 409 -34.88 -0.50 14.81
C LEU A 409 -33.63 -1.30 14.40
N LYS A 410 -33.83 -2.57 14.05
CA LYS A 410 -32.85 -3.35 13.28
C LYS A 410 -32.92 -2.86 11.83
N THR A 411 -32.19 -1.82 11.51
CA THR A 411 -31.79 -1.52 10.12
C THR A 411 -30.28 -1.67 10.01
N ALA A 412 -29.86 -2.54 9.10
CA ALA A 412 -28.47 -2.72 8.73
C ALA A 412 -27.93 -1.41 8.14
N GLY A 413 -27.23 -0.61 8.96
CA GLY A 413 -26.80 0.72 8.55
C GLY A 413 -25.95 1.43 9.61
N GLY A 414 -25.08 0.71 10.30
CA GLY A 414 -24.12 1.34 11.22
C GLY A 414 -23.14 2.25 10.48
N ALA A 415 -22.41 3.09 11.22
CA ALA A 415 -21.32 3.89 10.67
C ALA A 415 -20.14 3.01 10.19
N TYR A 416 -19.41 3.43 9.16
CA TYR A 416 -18.19 2.75 8.66
C TYR A 416 -16.96 3.56 9.04
N LYS A 417 -16.12 3.01 9.90
CA LYS A 417 -14.82 3.62 10.20
C LYS A 417 -13.79 3.05 9.23
N THR A 418 -13.18 3.92 8.43
CA THR A 418 -12.15 3.52 7.45
C THR A 418 -10.80 3.25 8.13
N GLY A 419 -10.63 3.76 9.36
CA GLY A 419 -9.41 3.61 10.15
C GLY A 419 -8.34 4.68 9.85
N SER A 420 -8.52 5.49 8.81
CA SER A 420 -7.59 6.59 8.47
C SER A 420 -7.86 7.86 9.26
N ILE A 421 -6.85 8.73 9.33
CA ILE A 421 -7.06 10.14 9.68
C ILE A 421 -8.12 10.71 8.74
N TRP A 422 -9.12 11.37 9.31
CA TRP A 422 -10.11 12.08 8.53
C TRP A 422 -9.51 13.38 8.03
N ILE A 423 -9.41 13.51 6.71
CA ILE A 423 -9.05 14.74 6.02
C ILE A 423 -10.19 15.20 5.11
N ASP A 424 -10.16 16.48 4.74
CA ASP A 424 -10.83 16.93 3.53
C ASP A 424 -10.04 16.43 2.30
N PRO A 425 -10.62 15.62 1.41
CA PRO A 425 -9.89 15.07 0.27
C PRO A 425 -9.46 16.11 -0.77
N GLY A 426 -10.04 17.32 -0.80
CA GLY A 426 -9.69 18.35 -1.77
C GLY A 426 -8.51 19.21 -1.34
N THR A 427 -8.29 19.34 -0.04
CA THR A 427 -7.32 20.28 0.57
C THR A 427 -6.31 19.61 1.48
N HIS A 428 -6.55 18.36 1.89
CA HIS A 428 -5.72 17.57 2.80
C HIS A 428 -5.58 18.11 4.22
N HIS A 429 -6.36 19.13 4.58
CA HIS A 429 -6.50 19.53 5.96
C HIS A 429 -7.21 18.45 6.77
N ILE A 430 -6.79 18.26 8.01
CA ILE A 430 -7.46 17.32 8.91
C ILE A 430 -8.86 17.85 9.28
N MET A 431 -9.77 16.93 9.53
CA MET A 431 -11.08 17.23 10.10
C MET A 431 -11.01 17.08 11.61
N GLN A 432 -11.42 18.12 12.34
CA GLN A 432 -11.35 18.17 13.82
C GLN A 432 -12.67 18.67 14.42
N ARG A 433 -12.91 18.36 15.70
CA ARG A 433 -14.06 18.89 16.43
C ARG A 433 -13.77 20.30 16.91
N GLY A 434 -14.59 21.26 16.46
CA GLY A 434 -14.55 22.63 16.98
C GLY A 434 -15.24 22.78 18.34
N PRO A 435 -15.22 23.99 18.94
CA PRO A 435 -15.80 24.27 20.26
C PRO A 435 -17.27 23.86 20.42
N ASN A 436 -18.04 23.95 19.33
CA ASN A 436 -19.46 23.57 19.29
C ASN A 436 -19.70 22.07 19.02
N ASN A 437 -18.66 21.23 19.20
CA ASN A 437 -18.66 19.80 18.87
C ASN A 437 -18.95 19.46 17.38
N LYS A 438 -19.01 20.47 16.52
CA LYS A 438 -19.16 20.30 15.07
C LYS A 438 -17.81 19.99 14.44
N VAL A 439 -17.81 19.06 13.50
CA VAL A 439 -16.62 18.72 12.72
C VAL A 439 -16.39 19.81 11.68
N ALA A 440 -15.18 20.36 11.66
CA ALA A 440 -14.75 21.37 10.72
C ALA A 440 -13.32 21.07 10.25
N GLN A 441 -12.97 21.62 9.09
CA GLN A 441 -11.63 21.56 8.55
C GLN A 441 -10.67 22.38 9.44
N SER A 442 -9.53 21.81 9.84
CA SER A 442 -8.45 22.58 10.47
C SER A 442 -7.93 23.62 9.50
N SER A 443 -7.57 24.82 9.97
CA SER A 443 -6.91 25.82 9.14
C SER A 443 -5.38 25.72 9.17
N THR A 444 -4.82 24.84 9.99
CA THR A 444 -3.38 24.83 10.30
C THR A 444 -2.72 23.45 10.19
N ILE A 445 -3.49 22.35 10.22
CA ILE A 445 -2.94 20.99 10.22
C ILE A 445 -3.41 20.21 8.99
N TYR A 446 -2.46 19.53 8.35
CA TYR A 446 -2.66 18.69 7.16
C TYR A 446 -2.18 17.26 7.43
N ALA A 447 -2.68 16.30 6.64
CA ALA A 447 -2.16 14.93 6.64
C ALA A 447 -2.07 14.33 5.24
N VAL A 448 -1.03 13.53 5.01
CA VAL A 448 -0.77 12.86 3.73
C VAL A 448 -0.13 11.48 3.92
N GLY A 449 -0.19 10.65 2.88
CA GLY A 449 0.51 9.37 2.84
C GLY A 449 -0.22 8.26 3.58
N ALA A 450 0.53 7.33 4.18
CA ALA A 450 -0.02 6.08 4.72
C ALA A 450 -1.15 6.27 5.75
N MET A 451 -1.16 7.39 6.48
CA MET A 451 -2.20 7.69 7.48
C MET A 451 -3.57 8.01 6.88
N THR A 452 -3.63 8.36 5.59
CA THR A 452 -4.88 8.66 4.88
C THR A 452 -5.37 7.51 4.00
N ARG A 453 -4.68 6.37 3.98
CA ARG A 453 -4.90 5.26 3.03
C ARG A 453 -6.31 4.65 3.05
N GLY A 454 -7.02 4.70 4.17
CA GLY A 454 -8.42 4.25 4.28
C GLY A 454 -9.42 5.17 3.56
N GLN A 455 -9.11 6.46 3.51
CA GLN A 455 -9.91 7.49 2.83
C GLN A 455 -9.47 7.67 1.37
N ILE A 456 -8.16 7.67 1.13
CA ILE A 456 -7.50 7.96 -0.14
C ILE A 456 -6.82 6.69 -0.65
N ILE A 457 -7.45 6.02 -1.63
CA ILE A 457 -7.01 4.71 -2.16
C ILE A 457 -5.60 4.71 -2.74
N ASP A 458 -5.18 5.84 -3.32
CA ASP A 458 -3.90 6.02 -3.97
C ASP A 458 -2.88 6.76 -3.09
N ALA A 459 -3.13 6.88 -1.78
CA ALA A 459 -2.26 7.62 -0.84
C ALA A 459 -0.81 7.11 -0.77
N SER A 460 -0.56 5.87 -1.21
CA SER A 460 0.76 5.27 -1.27
C SER A 460 1.30 5.14 -2.70
N MET A 461 0.58 5.67 -3.69
CA MET A 461 1.03 5.72 -5.08
C MET A 461 1.76 7.04 -5.35
N ALA A 462 2.82 7.01 -6.15
CA ALA A 462 3.64 8.19 -6.42
C ALA A 462 2.82 9.38 -6.92
N ARG A 463 1.88 9.15 -7.85
CA ARG A 463 0.99 10.20 -8.37
C ARG A 463 0.09 10.79 -7.30
N GLY A 464 -0.57 9.95 -6.49
CA GLY A 464 -1.47 10.41 -5.42
C GLY A 464 -0.73 11.25 -4.38
N ILE A 465 0.49 10.86 -4.03
CA ILE A 465 1.36 11.64 -3.14
C ILE A 465 1.71 12.99 -3.78
N VAL A 466 2.15 13.03 -5.03
CA VAL A 466 2.51 14.29 -5.72
C VAL A 466 1.31 15.25 -5.78
N GLN A 467 0.13 14.75 -6.13
CA GLN A 467 -1.09 15.58 -6.17
C GLN A 467 -1.44 16.13 -4.79
N ALA A 468 -1.39 15.29 -3.75
CA ALA A 468 -1.67 15.69 -2.38
C ALA A 468 -0.68 16.75 -1.88
N THR A 469 0.63 16.49 -2.03
CA THR A 469 1.67 17.42 -1.56
C THR A 469 1.72 18.71 -2.36
N SER A 470 1.42 18.68 -3.66
CA SER A 470 1.29 19.90 -4.47
C SER A 470 0.18 20.79 -3.94
N ARG A 471 -0.98 20.22 -3.61
CA ARG A 471 -2.12 21.00 -3.10
C ARG A 471 -1.82 21.63 -1.73
N ILE A 472 -1.14 20.89 -0.86
CA ILE A 472 -0.72 21.39 0.46
C ILE A 472 0.34 22.49 0.28
N ALA A 473 1.31 22.29 -0.61
CA ALA A 473 2.35 23.28 -0.90
C ALA A 473 1.76 24.59 -1.43
N ASP A 474 0.78 24.53 -2.34
CA ASP A 474 0.08 25.72 -2.85
C ASP A 474 -0.59 26.51 -1.72
N ASP A 475 -1.25 25.83 -0.79
CA ASP A 475 -1.91 26.48 0.36
C ASP A 475 -0.88 27.11 1.32
N LEU A 476 0.21 26.41 1.62
CA LEU A 476 1.31 26.92 2.46
C LEU A 476 1.98 28.15 1.83
N VAL A 477 2.26 28.12 0.53
CA VAL A 477 2.85 29.26 -0.19
C VAL A 477 1.89 30.46 -0.17
N ASN A 478 0.60 30.24 -0.42
CA ASN A 478 -0.41 31.30 -0.35
C ASN A 478 -0.50 31.92 1.04
N TYR A 479 -0.42 31.11 2.10
CA TYR A 479 -0.39 31.57 3.48
C TYR A 479 0.83 32.45 3.77
N LEU A 480 2.04 31.99 3.43
CA LEU A 480 3.28 32.76 3.62
C LEU A 480 3.27 34.08 2.84
N THR A 481 2.70 34.07 1.63
CA THR A 481 2.62 35.27 0.78
C THR A 481 1.62 36.31 1.30
N ARG A 482 0.57 35.87 2.02
CA ARG A 482 -0.40 36.78 2.65
C ARG A 482 0.18 37.46 3.87
N ILE A 483 0.88 36.72 4.74
CA ILE A 483 1.52 37.29 5.93
C ILE A 483 2.55 38.35 5.56
N ASN A 484 3.33 38.15 4.49
CA ASN A 484 4.30 39.16 4.06
C ASN A 484 3.67 40.46 3.51
N LYS A 485 2.36 40.51 3.31
CA LYS A 485 1.63 41.69 2.83
C LYS A 485 0.89 42.45 3.95
N GLU A 486 0.73 41.82 5.11
CA GLU A 486 0.16 42.41 6.33
C GLU A 486 1.28 42.92 7.23
#